data_AF-A0A2D5AMM1-F1
#
_entry.id   AF-A0A2D5AMM1-F1
#
_cell.length_a   1.000
_cell.length_b   1.000
_cell.length_c   1.000
_cell.angle_alpha   90.00
_cell.angle_beta   90.00
_cell.angle_gamma   90.00
#
_symmetry.space_group_name_H-M   'P 1'
#
loop_
_entity.id
_entity.type
_entity.pdbx_description
1 polymer ?
#
loop_
_entity_poly.entity_id
_entity_poly.type
_entity_poly.pdbx_seq_one_letter_code
_entity_poly.pdbx_strand_id
1 'polypeptide(L)'
;MKFSIIITLAVTSFLALPVIVADAPNIVIVITDDQGYGDLSCHGNPVVKTPHLDSLASESVRLEDYHVAPTCSPTRGALLTGHWTNRTGVWHTIMGRSMLRFDEVTIAQIFKDNGYNTGMFGKWHLG
;
A
#
# COMPACT_ATOMS: atom_id res chain seq x y z
N MET A 1 -12.59 20.75 -70.26
CA MET A 1 -13.45 20.75 -69.06
C MET A 1 -12.62 20.25 -67.90
N LYS A 2 -12.17 21.15 -66.99
CA LYS A 2 -11.34 20.78 -65.83
C LYS A 2 -12.25 20.73 -64.59
N PHE A 3 -12.50 19.54 -64.07
CA PHE A 3 -13.21 19.37 -62.80
C PHE A 3 -12.23 19.57 -61.65
N SER A 4 -12.46 20.59 -60.82
CA SER A 4 -11.74 20.78 -59.56
C SER A 4 -12.53 20.08 -58.45
N ILE A 5 -11.92 19.08 -57.81
CA ILE A 5 -12.46 18.40 -56.64
C ILE A 5 -12.09 19.23 -55.41
N ILE A 6 -13.09 19.80 -54.74
CA ILE A 6 -12.92 20.48 -53.45
C ILE A 6 -13.09 19.42 -52.37
N ILE A 7 -12.00 19.06 -51.69
CA ILE A 7 -12.03 18.18 -50.51
C ILE A 7 -12.30 19.07 -49.29
N THR A 8 -13.53 19.05 -48.79
CA THR A 8 -13.90 19.72 -47.55
C THR A 8 -13.40 18.89 -46.37
N LEU A 9 -12.33 19.34 -45.72
CA LEU A 9 -11.79 18.69 -44.52
C LEU A 9 -12.69 19.04 -43.32
N ALA A 10 -13.54 18.11 -42.89
CA ALA A 10 -14.34 18.27 -41.68
C ALA A 10 -13.42 18.13 -40.46
N VAL A 11 -13.10 19.26 -39.81
CA VAL A 11 -12.38 19.29 -38.54
C VAL A 11 -13.38 18.92 -37.44
N THR A 12 -13.44 17.65 -37.05
CA THR A 12 -14.13 17.22 -35.83
C THR A 12 -13.35 17.72 -34.62
N SER A 13 -13.84 18.80 -34.02
CA SER A 13 -13.34 19.30 -32.75
C SER A 13 -13.63 18.25 -31.66
N PHE A 14 -12.60 17.51 -31.24
CA PHE A 14 -12.68 16.64 -30.07
C PHE A 14 -12.81 17.55 -28.84
N LEU A 15 -14.01 17.65 -28.29
CA LEU A 15 -14.24 18.26 -26.99
C LEU A 15 -13.47 17.43 -25.94
N ALA A 16 -12.32 17.95 -25.50
CA ALA A 16 -11.58 17.38 -24.39
C ALA A 16 -12.44 17.53 -23.13
N LEU A 17 -13.00 16.42 -22.66
CA LEU A 17 -13.66 16.39 -21.37
C LEU A 17 -12.61 16.65 -20.28
N PRO A 18 -12.91 17.49 -19.28
CA PRO A 18 -12.01 17.69 -18.16
C PRO A 18 -11.81 16.35 -17.45
N VAL A 19 -10.56 15.90 -17.39
CA VAL A 19 -10.17 14.82 -16.50
C VAL A 19 -10.39 15.35 -15.09
N ILE A 20 -11.40 14.84 -14.41
CA ILE A 20 -11.53 15.03 -12.97
C ILE A 20 -10.37 14.23 -12.37
N VAL A 21 -9.28 14.92 -12.08
CA VAL A 21 -8.22 14.38 -11.23
C VAL A 21 -8.86 14.23 -9.87
N ALA A 22 -9.13 12.99 -9.47
CA ALA A 22 -9.59 12.72 -8.11
C ALA A 22 -8.51 13.25 -7.15
N ASP A 23 -8.95 13.93 -6.08
CA ASP A 23 -8.03 14.39 -5.05
C ASP A 23 -7.21 13.19 -4.51
N ALA A 24 -5.94 13.44 -4.23
CA ALA A 24 -5.05 12.44 -3.68
C ALA A 24 -5.63 11.92 -2.34
N PRO A 25 -5.94 10.62 -2.22
CA PRO A 25 -6.58 10.10 -1.01
C PRO A 25 -5.60 10.07 0.16
N ASN A 26 -6.09 10.23 1.38
CA ASN A 26 -5.29 9.93 2.58
C ASN A 26 -5.07 8.42 2.69
N ILE A 27 -3.84 8.02 3.02
CA ILE A 27 -3.44 6.61 3.11
C ILE A 27 -3.06 6.32 4.56
N VAL A 28 -3.77 5.38 5.18
CA VAL A 28 -3.51 4.94 6.56
C VAL A 28 -3.19 3.45 6.53
N ILE A 29 -1.98 3.08 6.93
CA ILE A 29 -1.54 1.69 7.04
C ILE A 29 -1.56 1.29 8.50
N VAL A 30 -2.42 0.35 8.86
CA VAL A 30 -2.51 -0.22 10.22
C VAL A 30 -1.88 -1.61 10.21
N ILE A 31 -0.88 -1.81 11.06
CA ILE A 31 -0.17 -3.08 11.21
C ILE A 31 -0.31 -3.52 12.66
N THR A 32 -0.93 -4.68 12.88
CA THR A 32 -0.98 -5.31 14.20
C THR A 32 0.29 -6.13 14.44
N ASP A 33 0.62 -6.37 15.71
CA ASP A 33 1.83 -7.10 16.11
C ASP A 33 1.39 -8.44 16.72
N ASP A 34 1.92 -9.54 16.16
CA ASP A 34 1.64 -10.92 16.57
C ASP A 34 0.16 -11.34 16.56
N GLN A 35 -0.68 -10.72 15.71
CA GLN A 35 -2.07 -11.11 15.53
C GLN A 35 -2.19 -12.34 14.62
N GLY A 36 -2.83 -13.39 15.11
CA GLY A 36 -3.14 -14.60 14.36
C GLY A 36 -4.35 -14.44 13.44
N TYR A 37 -4.41 -15.28 12.41
CA TYR A 37 -5.56 -15.32 11.50
C TYR A 37 -6.87 -15.61 12.25
N GLY A 38 -6.85 -16.47 13.27
CA GLY A 38 -8.03 -16.83 14.05
C GLY A 38 -8.44 -15.84 15.14
N ASP A 39 -7.75 -14.71 15.31
CA ASP A 39 -8.01 -13.79 16.44
C ASP A 39 -9.23 -12.89 16.24
N LEU A 40 -9.65 -12.66 15.00
CA LEU A 40 -10.75 -11.75 14.67
C LEU A 40 -12.11 -12.44 14.68
N SER A 41 -13.16 -11.76 15.17
CA SER A 41 -14.53 -12.30 15.09
C SER A 41 -15.01 -12.43 13.65
N CYS A 42 -14.62 -11.53 12.74
CA CYS A 42 -14.86 -11.68 11.30
C CYS A 42 -14.15 -12.88 10.65
N HIS A 43 -13.23 -13.54 11.36
CA HIS A 43 -12.57 -14.79 10.97
C HIS A 43 -13.13 -16.01 11.73
N GLY A 44 -14.21 -15.84 12.49
CA GLY A 44 -14.91 -16.91 13.19
C GLY A 44 -14.47 -17.12 14.65
N ASN A 45 -13.69 -16.20 15.25
CA ASN A 45 -13.37 -16.29 16.67
C ASN A 45 -14.63 -16.16 17.54
N PRO A 46 -14.97 -17.15 18.39
CA PRO A 46 -16.20 -17.12 19.19
C PRO A 46 -16.07 -16.35 20.51
N VAL A 47 -14.86 -15.95 20.89
CA VAL A 47 -14.55 -15.35 22.20
C VAL A 47 -14.21 -13.87 22.08
N VAL A 48 -13.26 -13.54 21.20
CA VAL A 48 -12.77 -12.17 21.00
C VAL A 48 -13.81 -11.38 20.21
N LYS A 49 -14.12 -10.17 20.68
CA LYS A 49 -15.08 -9.27 20.04
C LYS A 49 -14.31 -8.12 19.38
N THR A 50 -14.33 -8.05 18.06
CA THR A 50 -13.66 -6.99 17.29
C THR A 50 -14.64 -6.15 16.46
N PRO A 51 -15.66 -5.52 17.06
CA PRO A 51 -16.78 -4.93 16.31
C PRO A 51 -16.37 -3.83 15.32
N HIS A 52 -15.33 -3.06 15.61
CA HIS A 52 -14.82 -2.05 14.69
C HIS A 52 -14.10 -2.67 13.48
N LEU A 53 -13.34 -3.74 13.68
CA LEU A 53 -12.69 -4.47 12.59
C LEU A 53 -13.71 -5.28 11.79
N ASP A 54 -14.78 -5.77 12.43
CA ASP A 54 -15.87 -6.46 11.74
C ASP A 54 -16.64 -5.50 10.83
N SER A 55 -16.91 -4.27 11.30
CA SER A 55 -17.49 -3.20 10.49
C SER A 55 -16.60 -2.88 9.29
N LEU A 56 -15.30 -2.65 9.52
CA LEU A 56 -14.33 -2.37 8.46
C LEU A 56 -14.27 -3.53 7.45
N ALA A 57 -14.27 -4.78 7.92
CA ALA A 57 -14.26 -5.97 7.08
C ALA A 57 -15.50 -6.07 6.19
N SER A 58 -16.67 -5.58 6.64
CA SER A 58 -17.92 -5.62 5.87
C SER A 58 -18.00 -4.61 4.72
N GLU A 59 -17.19 -3.54 4.79
CA GLU A 59 -17.15 -2.45 3.80
C GLU A 59 -15.86 -2.46 2.95
N SER A 60 -14.96 -3.42 3.18
CA SER A 60 -13.64 -3.47 2.55
C SER A 60 -13.45 -4.68 1.64
N VAL A 61 -12.47 -4.59 0.74
CA VAL A 61 -11.90 -5.78 0.10
C VAL A 61 -11.10 -6.57 1.13
N ARG A 62 -11.31 -7.89 1.18
CA ARG A 62 -10.64 -8.80 2.10
C ARG A 62 -9.73 -9.76 1.34
N LEU A 63 -8.56 -10.01 1.91
CA LEU A 63 -7.60 -10.99 1.42
C LEU A 63 -7.64 -12.21 2.35
N GLU A 64 -8.14 -13.33 1.86
CA GLU A 64 -8.22 -14.58 2.63
C GLU A 64 -6.89 -15.34 2.64
N ASP A 65 -6.02 -15.05 1.66
CA ASP A 65 -4.71 -15.66 1.51
C ASP A 65 -3.63 -14.57 1.37
N TYR A 66 -3.28 -13.95 2.51
CA TYR A 66 -2.26 -12.89 2.60
C TYR A 66 -1.08 -13.36 3.45
N HIS A 67 0.13 -13.23 2.90
CA HIS A 67 1.35 -13.76 3.51
C HIS A 67 2.38 -12.68 3.82
N VAL A 68 3.13 -12.91 4.88
CA VAL A 68 4.23 -12.08 5.35
C VAL A 68 5.43 -12.95 5.76
N ALA A 69 6.55 -12.33 6.10
CA ALA A 69 7.68 -13.05 6.70
C ALA A 69 7.33 -13.51 8.13
N PRO A 70 7.96 -14.58 8.66
CA PRO A 70 7.51 -15.21 9.90
C PRO A 70 7.80 -14.39 11.18
N THR A 71 8.47 -13.24 11.08
CA THR A 71 8.81 -12.41 12.24
C THR A 71 8.67 -10.91 11.93
N CYS A 72 8.53 -10.12 12.98
CA CYS A 72 8.18 -8.69 12.90
C CYS A 72 9.16 -7.85 12.08
N SER A 73 10.48 -7.87 12.34
CA SER A 73 11.44 -7.03 11.61
C SER A 73 11.46 -7.35 10.10
N PRO A 74 11.62 -8.62 9.67
CA PRO A 74 11.55 -8.97 8.25
C PRO A 74 10.25 -8.49 7.58
N THR A 75 9.08 -8.70 8.20
CA THR A 75 7.80 -8.25 7.65
C THR A 75 7.72 -6.74 7.48
N ARG A 76 8.16 -5.98 8.50
CA ARG A 76 8.19 -4.51 8.44
C ARG A 76 9.15 -4.01 7.36
N GLY A 77 10.32 -4.65 7.24
CA GLY A 77 11.30 -4.33 6.21
C GLY A 77 10.73 -4.54 4.81
N ALA A 78 10.11 -5.70 4.56
CA ALA A 78 9.48 -5.98 3.26
C ALA A 78 8.32 -5.04 2.95
N LEU A 79 7.46 -4.76 3.94
CA LEU A 79 6.33 -3.85 3.74
C LEU A 79 6.78 -2.44 3.33
N LEU A 80 7.81 -1.92 4.00
CA LEU A 80 8.24 -0.55 3.75
C LEU A 80 9.03 -0.40 2.46
N THR A 81 9.73 -1.42 1.98
CA THR A 81 10.58 -1.30 0.79
C THR A 81 10.01 -1.97 -0.45
N GLY A 82 9.02 -2.86 -0.28
CA GLY A 82 8.53 -3.74 -1.36
C GLY A 82 9.52 -4.84 -1.77
N HIS A 83 10.65 -4.99 -1.06
CA HIS A 83 11.66 -6.00 -1.36
C HIS A 83 11.57 -7.23 -0.45
N TRP A 84 12.07 -8.36 -0.95
CA TRP A 84 12.31 -9.54 -0.11
C TRP A 84 13.28 -9.22 1.03
N THR A 85 12.97 -9.73 2.22
CA THR A 85 13.59 -9.35 3.50
C THR A 85 15.10 -9.52 3.54
N ASN A 86 15.64 -10.57 2.94
CA ASN A 86 17.09 -10.77 2.89
C ASN A 86 17.82 -9.70 2.06
N ARG A 87 17.14 -9.11 1.06
CA ARG A 87 17.70 -8.04 0.22
C ARG A 87 17.85 -6.75 1.02
N THR A 88 16.92 -6.46 1.92
CA THR A 88 16.90 -5.22 2.70
C THR A 88 17.86 -5.23 3.89
N GLY A 89 18.54 -6.37 4.14
CA GLY A 89 19.39 -6.59 5.30
C GLY A 89 18.65 -7.09 6.55
N VAL A 90 17.31 -7.18 6.49
CA VAL A 90 16.45 -7.46 7.63
C VAL A 90 15.96 -8.91 7.58
N TRP A 91 16.77 -9.85 8.08
CA TRP A 91 16.46 -11.28 7.99
C TRP A 91 16.24 -11.96 9.36
N HIS A 92 16.42 -11.23 10.46
CA HIS A 92 16.06 -11.69 11.80
C HIS A 92 15.73 -10.50 12.71
N THR A 93 15.21 -10.75 13.90
CA THR A 93 14.77 -9.74 14.87
C THR A 93 15.81 -9.32 15.91
N ILE A 94 16.95 -10.01 16.00
CA ILE A 94 17.93 -9.81 17.08
C ILE A 94 19.35 -9.77 16.52
N MET A 95 20.35 -9.49 17.38
CA MET A 95 21.77 -9.54 17.04
C MET A 95 22.15 -8.64 15.86
N GLY A 96 21.54 -7.46 15.77
CA GLY A 96 21.79 -6.48 14.70
C GLY A 96 21.27 -6.91 13.32
N ARG A 97 20.43 -7.95 13.24
CA ARG A 97 19.86 -8.45 11.98
C ARG A 97 18.49 -7.85 11.65
N SER A 98 17.99 -6.98 12.53
CA SER A 98 16.80 -6.18 12.33
C SER A 98 17.10 -4.83 11.65
N MET A 99 18.36 -4.49 11.40
CA MET A 99 18.76 -3.20 10.85
C MET A 99 18.38 -3.09 9.37
N LEU A 100 17.52 -2.14 9.02
CA LEU A 100 17.26 -1.81 7.62
C LEU A 100 18.50 -1.16 7.01
N ARG A 101 18.88 -1.58 5.80
CA ARG A 101 19.97 -0.92 5.08
C ARG A 101 19.62 0.54 4.80
N PHE A 102 20.62 1.41 4.93
CA PHE A 102 20.45 2.86 4.83
C PHE A 102 20.07 3.34 3.42
N ASP A 103 20.35 2.54 2.40
CA ASP A 103 20.11 2.83 0.98
C ASP A 103 18.77 2.29 0.47
N GLU A 104 17.97 1.64 1.32
CA GLU A 104 16.62 1.22 0.96
C GLU A 104 15.66 2.42 0.89
N VAL A 105 14.95 2.53 -0.23
CA VAL A 105 13.88 3.50 -0.39
C VAL A 105 12.61 2.94 0.25
N THR A 106 12.00 3.73 1.14
CA THR A 106 10.75 3.33 1.80
C THR A 106 9.53 3.91 1.07
N ILE A 107 8.37 3.26 1.25
CA ILE A 107 7.08 3.74 0.78
C ILE A 107 6.76 5.15 1.31
N ALA A 108 7.23 5.48 2.52
CA ALA A 108 7.09 6.82 3.08
C ALA A 108 7.92 7.86 2.32
N GLN A 109 9.12 7.50 1.87
CA GLN A 109 9.92 8.39 1.02
C GLN A 109 9.24 8.60 -0.33
N ILE A 110 8.74 7.53 -0.95
CA ILE A 110 8.00 7.60 -2.22
C ILE A 110 6.78 8.51 -2.07
N PHE A 111 5.97 8.35 -1.02
CA PHE A 111 4.83 9.23 -0.78
C PHE A 111 5.25 10.68 -0.56
N LYS A 112 6.29 10.92 0.25
CA LYS A 112 6.79 12.27 0.50
C LYS A 112 7.25 12.97 -0.77
N ASP A 113 7.97 12.27 -1.64
CA ASP A 113 8.44 12.80 -2.92
C ASP A 113 7.28 13.15 -3.88
N ASN A 114 6.09 12.60 -3.62
CA ASN A 114 4.85 12.84 -4.37
C ASN A 114 3.86 13.76 -3.62
N GLY A 115 4.34 14.56 -2.67
CA GLY A 115 3.54 15.62 -2.04
C GLY A 115 2.70 15.18 -0.84
N TYR A 116 2.85 13.94 -0.36
CA TYR A 116 2.21 13.49 0.87
C TYR A 116 2.97 13.94 2.11
N ASN A 117 2.23 14.33 3.15
CA ASN A 117 2.77 14.39 4.50
C ASN A 117 2.81 12.98 5.08
N THR A 118 3.99 12.55 5.55
CA THR A 118 4.17 11.20 6.10
C THR A 118 4.46 11.26 7.59
N GLY A 119 3.94 10.25 8.32
CA GLY A 119 4.11 10.11 9.76
C GLY A 119 3.97 8.65 10.15
N MET A 120 4.68 8.27 11.22
CA MET A 120 4.64 6.91 11.77
C MET A 120 4.42 6.98 13.27
N PHE A 121 3.54 6.10 13.76
CA PHE A 121 3.23 5.97 15.18
C PHE A 121 3.35 4.49 15.57
N GLY A 122 3.97 4.22 16.72
CA GLY A 122 4.13 2.87 17.25
C GLY A 122 5.47 2.21 16.90
N LYS A 123 5.45 0.89 16.70
CA LYS A 123 6.65 0.04 16.64
C LYS A 123 7.40 0.15 15.31
N TRP A 124 8.68 0.54 15.37
CA TRP A 124 9.60 0.57 14.22
C TRP A 124 10.25 -0.79 13.95
N HIS A 125 11.12 -1.22 14.87
CA HIS A 125 11.82 -2.51 14.84
C HIS A 125 12.67 -2.79 13.59
N LEU A 126 13.25 -1.72 13.02
CA LEU A 126 14.14 -1.79 11.86
C LEU A 126 15.53 -1.16 12.13
N GLY A 127 15.95 -1.21 13.39
CA GLY A 127 17.12 -0.55 13.95
C GLY A 127 16.77 0.37 15.12
#